data_AF-A0A951VPK8-F1
#
_entry.id   AF-A0A951VPK8-F1
#
_cell.length_a   1.000
_cell.length_b   1.000
_cell.length_c   1.000
_cell.angle_alpha   90.00
_cell.angle_beta   90.00
_cell.angle_gamma   90.00
#
_symmetry.space_group_name_H-M   'P 1'
#
loop_
_entity.id
_entity.type
_entity.pdbx_description
1 polymer ?
#
loop_
_entity_poly.entity_id
_entity_poly.type
_entity_poly.pdbx_seq_one_letter_code
_entity_poly.pdbx_strand_id
1 'polypeptide(L)'
;MTRKTSESFESLLADDEVSRLRAENEELREEIEALTRELAVETCHAAGLAAQIQALIVESDACADKAAHPLVQRADYRHSRTGEAMRKTRSYPLYRAAFDAEAERQGLDEPEQYRA
;
A
#
# COMPACT_ATOMS: atom_id res chain seq x y z
N MET A 1 -2.23 61.41 5.64
CA MET A 1 -3.29 60.40 5.36
C MET A 1 -2.75 59.11 4.73
N THR A 2 -1.52 59.06 4.25
CA THR A 2 -0.89 57.93 3.54
C THR A 2 -0.52 56.70 4.41
N ARG A 3 -0.41 56.85 5.74
CA ARG A 3 0.02 55.77 6.64
C ARG A 3 -1.06 54.70 6.86
N LYS A 4 -2.34 55.12 6.96
CA LYS A 4 -3.49 54.22 7.11
C LYS A 4 -3.74 53.34 5.88
N THR A 5 -3.45 53.86 4.68
CA THR A 5 -3.56 53.08 3.43
C THR A 5 -2.40 52.09 3.25
N SER A 6 -1.22 52.39 3.78
CA SER A 6 -0.06 51.47 3.79
C SER A 6 -0.32 50.27 4.69
N GLU A 7 -0.79 50.50 5.92
CA GLU A 7 -1.09 49.43 6.89
C GLU A 7 -2.25 48.53 6.42
N SER A 8 -3.25 49.11 5.75
CA SER A 8 -4.35 48.36 5.13
C SER A 8 -3.88 47.47 3.97
N PHE A 9 -2.87 47.89 3.21
CA PHE A 9 -2.35 47.14 2.09
C PHE A 9 -1.43 46.00 2.54
N GLU A 10 -0.58 46.22 3.55
CA GLU A 10 0.20 45.17 4.20
C GLU A 10 -0.68 44.11 4.87
N SER A 11 -1.79 44.52 5.51
CA SER A 11 -2.77 43.58 6.09
C SER A 11 -3.41 42.69 5.01
N LEU A 12 -3.76 43.26 3.85
CA LEU A 12 -4.35 42.50 2.75
C LEU A 12 -3.36 41.50 2.14
N LEU A 13 -2.09 41.88 2.00
CA LEU A 13 -1.04 40.98 1.52
C LEU A 13 -0.74 39.86 2.52
N ALA A 14 -0.80 40.15 3.83
CA ALA A 14 -0.64 39.15 4.87
C ALA A 14 -1.82 38.16 4.89
N ASP A 15 -3.05 38.63 4.71
CA ASP A 15 -4.24 37.78 4.66
C ASP A 15 -4.26 36.87 3.42
N ASP A 16 -3.80 37.38 2.27
CA ASP A 16 -3.67 36.61 1.03
C ASP A 16 -2.60 35.52 1.16
N GLU A 17 -1.45 35.85 1.76
CA GLU A 17 -0.38 34.88 2.03
C GLU A 17 -0.80 33.81 3.05
N VAL A 18 -1.52 34.18 4.11
CA VAL A 18 -2.07 33.20 5.07
C VAL A 18 -3.07 32.27 4.38
N SER A 19 -3.88 32.78 3.46
CA SER A 19 -4.84 31.99 2.71
C SER A 19 -4.14 31.01 1.76
N ARG A 20 -3.10 31.47 1.05
CA ARG A 20 -2.24 30.63 0.19
C ARG A 20 -1.57 29.52 0.98
N LEU A 21 -0.95 29.86 2.12
CA LEU A 21 -0.28 28.88 2.99
C LEU A 21 -1.25 27.87 3.57
N ARG A 22 -2.50 28.26 3.88
CA ARG A 22 -3.53 27.30 4.32
C ARG A 22 -3.94 26.34 3.21
N ALA A 23 -4.09 26.82 1.99
CA ALA A 23 -4.38 25.98 0.83
C ALA A 23 -3.23 25.00 0.56
N GLU A 24 -1.99 25.48 0.55
CA GLU A 24 -0.79 24.66 0.38
C GLU A 24 -0.65 23.63 1.51
N ASN A 25 -0.95 24.00 2.76
CA ASN A 25 -0.90 23.06 3.88
C ASN A 25 -1.97 21.97 3.78
N GLU A 26 -3.15 22.29 3.24
CA GLU A 26 -4.20 21.30 3.03
C GLU A 26 -3.85 20.35 1.89
N GLU A 27 -3.35 20.88 0.77
CA GLU A 27 -2.86 20.08 -0.36
C GLU A 27 -1.77 19.10 0.08
N LEU A 28 -0.79 19.56 0.86
CA LEU A 28 0.27 18.70 1.40
C LEU A 28 -0.27 17.63 2.37
N ARG A 29 -1.34 17.91 3.13
CA ARG A 29 -1.96 16.90 4.00
C ARG A 29 -2.66 15.82 3.18
N GLU A 30 -3.39 16.22 2.14
CA GLU A 30 -4.03 15.28 1.21
C GLU A 30 -2.98 14.40 0.52
N GLU A 31 -1.85 14.98 0.09
CA GLU A 31 -0.73 14.24 -0.51
C GLU A 31 -0.11 13.25 0.50
N ILE A 32 0.14 13.68 1.73
CA ILE A 32 0.67 12.80 2.79
C ILE A 32 -0.30 11.63 3.05
N GLU A 33 -1.61 11.90 3.11
CA GLU A 33 -2.60 10.85 3.32
C GLU A 33 -2.60 9.84 2.17
N ALA A 34 -2.56 10.31 0.92
CA ALA A 34 -2.49 9.47 -0.26
C ALA A 34 -1.24 8.58 -0.24
N LEU A 35 -0.06 9.16 -0.02
CA LEU A 35 1.21 8.43 0.05
C LEU A 35 1.23 7.42 1.21
N THR A 36 0.61 7.75 2.34
CA THR A 36 0.50 6.84 3.48
C THR A 36 -0.34 5.61 3.13
N ARG A 37 -1.44 5.79 2.39
CA ARG A 37 -2.27 4.66 1.91
C ARG A 37 -1.51 3.79 0.91
N GLU A 38 -0.76 4.39 0.00
CA GLU A 38 0.08 3.63 -0.96
C GLU A 38 1.14 2.80 -0.23
N LEU A 39 1.85 3.40 0.73
CA LEU A 39 2.86 2.71 1.53
C LEU A 39 2.26 1.54 2.33
N ALA A 40 1.04 1.70 2.86
CA ALA A 40 0.35 0.61 3.56
C ALA A 40 0.11 -0.58 2.64
N VAL A 41 -0.33 -0.34 1.40
CA VAL A 41 -0.54 -1.41 0.40
C VAL A 41 0.78 -2.09 0.03
N GLU A 42 1.85 -1.33 -0.19
CA GLU A 42 3.18 -1.90 -0.48
C GLU A 42 3.69 -2.77 0.69
N THR A 43 3.46 -2.33 1.92
CA THR A 43 3.81 -3.10 3.12
C THR A 43 3.06 -4.43 3.18
N CYS A 44 1.78 -4.44 2.79
CA CYS A 44 1.00 -5.67 2.68
C CYS A 44 1.57 -6.63 1.62
N HIS A 45 1.97 -6.11 0.45
CA HIS A 45 2.63 -6.91 -0.58
C HIS A 45 3.94 -7.51 -0.07
N ALA A 46 4.77 -6.72 0.62
CA ALA A 46 6.03 -7.18 1.20
C ALA A 46 5.80 -8.29 2.24
N ALA A 47 4.82 -8.14 3.13
CA ALA A 47 4.44 -9.16 4.11
C ALA A 47 3.99 -10.47 3.44
N GLY A 48 3.14 -10.36 2.41
CA GLY A 48 2.70 -11.49 1.59
C GLY A 48 3.87 -12.26 0.97
N LEU A 49 4.77 -11.54 0.29
CA LEU A 49 5.93 -12.16 -0.38
C LEU A 49 6.91 -12.77 0.63
N ALA A 50 7.14 -12.11 1.76
CA ALA A 50 8.01 -12.63 2.82
C ALA A 50 7.49 -13.96 3.38
N ALA A 51 6.18 -14.06 3.68
CA ALA A 51 5.58 -15.30 4.15
C ALA A 51 5.69 -16.43 3.11
N GLN A 52 5.48 -16.09 1.83
CA GLN A 52 5.62 -17.05 0.74
C GLN A 52 7.06 -17.57 0.61
N ILE A 53 8.06 -16.68 0.70
CA ILE A 53 9.49 -17.05 0.66
C ILE A 53 9.87 -17.89 1.86
N GLN A 54 9.45 -17.52 3.07
CA GLN A 54 9.75 -18.29 4.29
C GLN A 54 9.23 -19.71 4.20
N ALA A 55 7.99 -19.90 3.73
CA ALA A 55 7.43 -21.23 3.54
C ALA A 55 8.20 -22.03 2.47
N LEU A 56 8.62 -21.38 1.39
CA LEU A 56 9.45 -22.02 0.38
C LEU A 56 10.82 -22.44 0.93
N ILE A 57 11.45 -21.64 1.79
CA ILE A 57 12.74 -21.98 2.43
C ILE A 57 12.58 -23.19 3.34
N VAL A 58 11.64 -23.14 4.30
CA VAL A 58 11.41 -24.22 5.27
C VAL A 58 11.18 -25.56 4.57
N GLU A 59 10.34 -25.54 3.54
CA GLU A 59 10.00 -26.75 2.80
C GLU A 59 11.14 -27.20 1.86
N SER A 60 11.90 -26.27 1.28
CA SER A 60 13.07 -26.61 0.45
C SER A 60 14.20 -27.24 1.27
N ASP A 61 14.34 -26.87 2.54
CA ASP A 61 15.30 -27.48 3.46
C ASP A 61 14.90 -28.92 3.83
N ALA A 62 13.60 -29.22 3.83
CA ALA A 62 13.05 -30.54 4.10
C ALA A 62 12.99 -31.47 2.88
N CYS A 63 13.14 -30.94 1.65
CA CYS A 63 12.89 -31.69 0.42
C CYS A 63 14.17 -32.18 -0.27
N ALA A 64 14.19 -33.46 -0.65
CA ALA A 64 15.30 -34.07 -1.40
C ALA A 64 15.41 -33.55 -2.86
N ASP A 65 14.28 -33.19 -3.48
CA ASP A 65 14.23 -32.59 -4.82
C ASP A 65 13.54 -31.22 -4.77
N LYS A 66 14.38 -30.19 -4.64
CA LYS A 66 13.96 -28.79 -4.52
C LYS A 66 13.19 -28.28 -5.74
N ALA A 67 13.40 -28.87 -6.93
CA ALA A 67 12.72 -28.46 -8.15
C ALA A 67 11.30 -29.06 -8.27
N ALA A 68 11.03 -30.17 -7.57
CA ALA A 68 9.74 -30.85 -7.60
C ALA A 68 8.81 -30.47 -6.42
N HIS A 69 9.22 -29.53 -5.57
CA HIS A 69 8.51 -29.25 -4.33
C HIS A 69 7.03 -28.88 -4.55
N PRO A 70 6.07 -29.45 -3.80
CA PRO A 70 4.64 -29.15 -3.96
C PRO A 70 4.30 -27.66 -3.97
N LEU A 71 4.99 -26.83 -3.19
CA LEU A 71 4.75 -25.39 -3.15
C LEU A 71 5.23 -24.62 -4.40
N VAL A 72 6.22 -25.11 -5.14
CA VAL A 72 6.68 -24.47 -6.40
C VAL A 72 5.87 -24.91 -7.61
N GLN A 73 5.06 -25.97 -7.48
CA GLN A 73 4.15 -26.41 -8.53
C GLN A 73 3.13 -25.30 -8.86
N ARG A 74 2.86 -25.13 -10.15
CA ARG A 74 1.87 -24.15 -10.61
C ARG A 74 0.47 -24.75 -10.59
N ALA A 75 -0.47 -23.99 -10.03
CA ALA A 75 -1.89 -24.31 -9.98
C ALA A 75 -2.70 -23.12 -10.51
N ASP A 76 -3.93 -23.42 -10.92
CA ASP A 76 -4.88 -22.42 -11.39
C ASP A 76 -5.64 -21.83 -10.21
N TYR A 77 -5.73 -20.51 -10.19
CA TYR A 77 -6.44 -19.70 -9.22
C TYR A 77 -7.36 -18.72 -9.96
N ARG A 78 -8.25 -18.07 -9.22
CA ARG A 78 -9.07 -16.97 -9.73
C ARG A 78 -8.67 -15.67 -9.02
N HIS A 79 -8.51 -14.61 -9.79
CA HIS A 79 -8.34 -13.27 -9.23
C HIS A 79 -9.58 -12.91 -8.40
N SER A 80 -9.39 -12.44 -7.16
CA SER A 80 -10.49 -12.04 -6.27
C SER A 80 -11.36 -10.93 -6.87
N ARG A 81 -10.71 -9.88 -7.40
CA ARG A 81 -11.35 -8.72 -8.02
C ARG A 81 -11.91 -8.95 -9.43
N THR A 82 -11.10 -9.48 -10.37
CA THR A 82 -11.51 -9.57 -11.78
C THR A 82 -12.17 -10.91 -12.15
N GLY A 83 -12.06 -11.93 -11.29
CA GLY A 83 -12.55 -13.28 -11.57
C GLY A 83 -11.73 -14.04 -12.64
N GLU A 84 -10.73 -13.39 -13.23
CA GLU A 84 -9.88 -13.94 -14.28
C GLU A 84 -9.09 -15.14 -13.78
N ALA A 85 -8.90 -16.11 -14.67
CA ALA A 85 -8.05 -17.25 -14.40
C ALA A 85 -6.59 -16.78 -14.35
N MET A 86 -5.88 -17.18 -13.29
CA MET A 86 -4.47 -16.88 -13.09
C MET A 86 -3.72 -18.16 -12.73
N ARG A 87 -2.46 -18.25 -13.16
CA ARG A 87 -1.60 -19.38 -12.85
C ARG A 87 -0.49 -18.94 -11.91
N LYS A 88 -0.56 -19.37 -10.65
CA LYS A 88 0.41 -19.02 -9.59
C LYS A 88 0.98 -20.30 -8.99
N THR A 89 2.04 -20.18 -8.19
CA THR A 89 2.57 -21.32 -7.44
C THR A 89 1.62 -21.71 -6.31
N ARG A 90 1.68 -22.96 -5.86
CA ARG A 90 0.84 -23.47 -4.76
C ARG A 90 1.07 -22.77 -3.42
N SER A 91 2.14 -21.99 -3.28
CA SER A 91 2.37 -21.12 -2.12
C SER A 91 1.59 -19.79 -2.15
N TYR A 92 0.87 -19.47 -3.23
CA TYR A 92 0.08 -18.22 -3.34
C TYR A 92 -0.97 -18.01 -2.21
N PRO A 93 -1.64 -19.03 -1.65
CA PRO A 93 -2.52 -18.83 -0.50
C PRO A 93 -1.81 -18.26 0.74
N LEU A 94 -0.53 -18.57 0.93
CA LEU A 94 0.28 -18.03 2.05
C LEU A 94 0.54 -16.54 1.87
N TYR A 95 0.84 -16.13 0.64
CA TYR A 95 0.91 -14.73 0.26
C TYR A 95 -0.39 -14.01 0.60
N ARG A 96 -1.54 -14.58 0.22
CA ARG A 96 -2.85 -13.95 0.48
C ARG A 96 -3.14 -13.81 1.97
N ALA A 97 -2.88 -14.85 2.76
CA ALA A 97 -3.14 -14.81 4.20
C ALA A 97 -2.26 -13.76 4.91
N ALA A 98 -0.98 -13.68 4.54
CA ALA A 98 -0.07 -12.71 5.13
C ALA A 98 -0.34 -11.26 4.67
N PHE A 99 -0.74 -11.07 3.41
CA PHE A 99 -1.22 -9.77 2.92
C PHE A 99 -2.44 -9.31 3.74
N ASP A 100 -3.44 -10.17 3.91
CA ASP A 100 -4.68 -9.83 4.61
C ASP A 100 -4.44 -9.49 6.08
N ALA A 101 -3.54 -10.24 6.73
CA ALA A 101 -3.16 -9.97 8.11
C ALA A 101 -2.40 -8.65 8.27
N GLU A 102 -1.60 -8.24 7.28
CA GLU A 102 -0.94 -6.92 7.30
C GLU A 102 -1.93 -5.80 7.00
N ALA A 103 -2.86 -6.01 6.06
CA ALA A 103 -3.90 -5.03 5.75
C ALA A 103 -4.77 -4.74 6.99
N GLU A 104 -5.14 -5.76 7.75
CA GLU A 104 -5.85 -5.60 9.02
C GLU A 104 -5.04 -4.75 10.03
N ARG A 105 -3.72 -4.98 10.13
CA ARG A 105 -2.82 -4.17 11.00
C ARG A 105 -2.73 -2.71 10.56
N GLN A 106 -2.72 -2.48 9.26
CA GLN A 106 -2.65 -1.14 8.66
C GLN A 106 -4.01 -0.43 8.62
N GLY A 107 -5.10 -1.11 9.01
CA GLY A 107 -6.45 -0.55 8.94
C GLY A 107 -6.96 -0.37 7.51
N LEU A 108 -6.48 -1.19 6.57
CA LEU A 108 -6.97 -1.21 5.19
C LEU A 108 -8.25 -2.05 5.10
N ASP A 109 -9.35 -1.39 4.74
CA ASP A 109 -10.60 -2.06 4.41
C ASP A 109 -10.50 -2.79 3.06
N GLU A 110 -11.21 -3.91 2.92
CA GLU A 110 -11.32 -4.68 1.67
C GLU A 110 -9.97 -5.04 0.99
N PRO A 111 -9.03 -5.72 1.68
CA PRO A 111 -7.70 -6.04 1.17
C PRO A 111 -7.68 -6.76 -0.19
N GLU A 112 -8.73 -7.50 -0.53
CA GLU A 112 -8.93 -8.14 -1.83
C GLU A 112 -8.89 -7.21 -3.04
N GLN A 113 -9.15 -5.91 -2.86
CA GLN A 113 -9.06 -4.93 -3.93
C GLN A 113 -7.62 -4.63 -4.33
N TYR A 114 -6.69 -4.76 -3.37
CA TYR A 114 -5.28 -4.37 -3.48
C TYR A 114 -4.35 -5.55 -3.80
N ARG A 115 -4.86 -6.79 -3.80
CA ARG A 115 -4.06 -7.98 -4.14
C ARG A 115 -3.78 -8.10 -5.64
N ALA A 116 -2.58 -8.60 -5.97
CA ALA A 116 -2.10 -8.90 -7.33
C ALA A 116 -2.08 -10.42 -7.67
#